data_AF-A0A151XBX2-F1
#
_entry.id   AF-A0A151XBX2-F1
#
_cell.length_a   1.000
_cell.length_b   1.000
_cell.length_c   1.000
_cell.angle_alpha   90.00
_cell.angle_beta   90.00
_cell.angle_gamma   90.00
#
_symmetry.space_group_name_H-M   'P 1'
#
loop_
_entity.id
_entity.type
_entity.pdbx_description
1 polymer ?
#
loop_
_entity_poly.entity_id
_entity_poly.type
_entity_poly.pdbx_seq_one_letter_code
_entity_poly.pdbx_strand_id
1 'polypeptide(L)'
;MAQSRLEKIGTIYTRITSLLKGKAIKEEDVPLWLIVYEAFPPKYEPRFDRQLPKKPVTPIFYKEDFIRAKFHNDQTFIPATNLANENVKSATQNFLSMYQTIKKEELSENEAYEQAMEQYVSEMEIKMESRRENESSSDSSRSSK
;
A
#
# COMPACT_ATOMS: atom_id res chain seq x y z
N MET A 1 5.59 47.22 -8.04
CA MET A 1 6.14 46.21 -7.12
C MET A 1 7.34 45.55 -7.76
N ALA A 2 8.49 45.51 -7.08
CA ALA A 2 9.64 44.79 -7.59
C ALA A 2 9.40 43.27 -7.48
N GLN A 3 9.50 42.54 -8.60
CA GLN A 3 9.35 41.08 -8.64
C GLN A 3 10.63 40.47 -9.22
N SER A 4 11.07 39.33 -8.68
CA SER A 4 12.16 38.55 -9.27
C SER A 4 11.62 37.32 -9.99
N ARG A 5 11.96 37.17 -11.27
CA ARG A 5 11.61 36.03 -12.13
C ARG A 5 12.78 35.07 -12.36
N LEU A 6 13.87 35.20 -11.60
CA LEU A 6 15.09 34.39 -11.78
C LEU A 6 14.93 33.02 -11.13
N GLU A 7 14.41 32.04 -11.86
CA GLU A 7 14.13 30.70 -11.35
C GLU A 7 15.39 29.87 -11.08
N LYS A 8 16.46 30.08 -11.86
CA LYS A 8 17.72 29.35 -11.76
C LYS A 8 18.64 29.82 -10.63
N ILE A 9 18.37 30.99 -10.06
CA ILE A 9 19.22 31.65 -9.07
C ILE A 9 18.51 31.68 -7.72
N GLY A 10 19.05 30.96 -6.74
CA GLY A 10 18.47 30.84 -5.40
C GLY A 10 17.10 30.17 -5.38
N THR A 11 16.39 30.30 -4.27
CA THR A 11 15.01 29.82 -4.09
C THR A 11 14.04 30.99 -4.06
N ILE A 12 12.74 30.70 -4.19
CA ILE A 12 11.69 31.72 -3.99
C ILE A 12 11.83 32.40 -2.63
N TYR A 13 12.20 31.64 -1.59
CA TYR A 13 12.39 32.14 -0.24
C TYR A 13 13.58 33.08 -0.15
N THR A 14 14.76 32.68 -0.64
CA THR A 14 15.95 33.56 -0.59
C THR A 14 15.75 34.83 -1.41
N ARG A 15 15.01 34.75 -2.52
CA ARG A 15 14.72 35.93 -3.37
C ARG A 15 13.79 36.92 -2.66
N ILE A 16 12.69 36.45 -2.06
CA ILE A 16 11.75 37.32 -1.34
C ILE A 16 12.38 37.91 -0.08
N THR A 17 13.09 37.11 0.70
CA THR A 17 13.80 37.61 1.89
C THR A 17 14.86 38.65 1.54
N SER A 18 15.56 38.49 0.41
CA SER A 18 16.53 39.49 -0.07
C SER A 18 15.84 40.79 -0.54
N LEU A 19 14.70 40.69 -1.23
CA LEU A 19 13.91 41.86 -1.64
C LEU A 19 13.33 42.61 -0.44
N LEU A 20 12.92 41.88 0.60
CA LEU A 20 12.44 42.46 1.86
C LEU A 20 13.58 43.17 2.61
N LYS A 21 14.74 42.51 2.75
CA LYS A 21 15.95 43.11 3.36
C LYS A 21 16.44 44.35 2.61
N GLY A 22 16.35 44.32 1.27
CA GLY A 22 16.69 45.45 0.40
C GLY A 22 15.62 46.55 0.34
N LYS A 23 14.51 46.44 1.09
CA LYS A 23 13.37 47.37 1.08
C LYS A 23 12.76 47.59 -0.32
N ALA A 24 12.94 46.61 -1.22
CA ALA A 24 12.39 46.64 -2.58
C ALA A 24 10.92 46.19 -2.63
N ILE A 25 10.46 45.50 -1.59
CA ILE A 25 9.07 45.12 -1.32
C ILE A 25 8.66 45.76 0.02
N LYS A 26 7.43 46.28 0.10
CA LYS A 26 6.88 46.83 1.34
C LYS A 26 6.46 45.70 2.29
N GLU A 27 6.40 45.97 3.59
CA GLU A 27 5.92 44.99 4.57
C GLU A 27 4.48 44.54 4.29
N GLU A 28 3.63 45.44 3.80
CA GLU A 28 2.26 45.17 3.37
C GLU A 28 2.17 44.20 2.17
N ASP A 29 3.21 44.16 1.34
CA ASP A 29 3.30 43.34 0.13
C ASP A 29 3.99 41.99 0.39
N VAL A 30 4.28 41.66 1.66
CA VAL A 30 4.88 40.38 2.04
C VAL A 30 3.92 39.23 1.72
N PRO A 31 4.35 38.20 0.97
CA PRO A 31 3.48 37.09 0.66
C PRO A 31 3.07 36.31 1.92
N LEU A 32 1.77 36.01 2.04
CA LEU A 32 1.20 35.27 3.18
C LEU A 32 1.93 33.93 3.45
N TRP A 33 2.40 33.26 2.41
CA TRP A 33 3.10 31.98 2.55
C TRP A 33 4.47 32.11 3.21
N LEU A 34 5.09 33.29 3.25
CA LEU A 34 6.42 33.49 3.82
C LEU A 34 6.45 33.09 5.30
N ILE A 35 5.41 33.49 6.06
CA ILE A 35 5.26 33.16 7.48
C ILE A 35 5.15 31.63 7.66
N VAL A 36 4.39 30.96 6.79
CA VAL A 36 4.25 29.50 6.81
C VAL A 36 5.58 28.82 6.49
N TYR A 37 6.32 29.33 5.52
CA TYR A 37 7.63 28.82 5.13
C TYR A 37 8.67 28.98 6.26
N GLU A 38 8.67 30.11 6.96
CA GLU A 38 9.57 30.35 8.09
C GLU A 38 9.23 29.49 9.31
N ALA A 39 7.94 29.27 9.58
CA ALA A 39 7.48 28.40 10.66
C ALA A 39 7.74 26.91 10.35
N PHE A 40 7.55 26.50 9.10
CA PHE A 40 7.65 25.11 8.67
C PHE A 40 8.49 24.98 7.39
N PRO A 41 9.82 25.21 7.48
CA PRO A 41 10.68 25.14 6.32
C PRO A 41 10.75 23.71 5.75
N PRO A 42 10.84 23.56 4.42
CA PRO A 42 10.95 22.23 3.81
C PRO A 42 12.28 21.58 4.21
N LYS A 43 12.28 20.24 4.33
CA LYS A 43 13.50 19.46 4.63
C LYS A 43 14.65 19.74 3.65
N TYR A 44 14.33 20.00 2.39
CA TYR A 44 15.28 20.34 1.34
C TYR A 44 14.80 21.58 0.61
N GLU A 45 15.69 22.56 0.45
CA GLU A 45 15.39 23.76 -0.30
C GLU A 45 15.06 23.46 -1.77
N PRO A 46 14.05 24.15 -2.36
CA PRO A 46 13.66 23.96 -3.76
C PRO A 46 14.64 24.70 -4.69
N ARG A 47 15.89 24.24 -4.75
CA ARG A 47 16.91 24.80 -5.63
C ARG A 47 16.79 24.22 -7.04
N PHE A 48 17.09 25.05 -8.03
CA PHE A 48 17.08 24.65 -9.44
C PHE A 48 18.16 23.60 -9.75
N ASP A 49 19.32 23.68 -9.11
CA ASP A 49 20.47 22.80 -9.29
C ASP A 49 20.41 21.52 -8.44
N ARG A 50 19.28 21.25 -7.78
CA ARG A 50 19.13 20.09 -6.90
C ARG A 50 19.25 18.78 -7.70
N GLN A 51 20.35 18.08 -7.51
CA GLN A 51 20.53 16.73 -8.03
C GLN A 51 19.77 15.71 -7.17
N LEU A 52 18.94 14.88 -7.80
CA LEU A 52 18.33 13.76 -7.09
C LEU A 52 19.39 12.70 -6.82
N PRO A 53 19.41 12.09 -5.62
CA PRO A 53 20.31 10.98 -5.37
C PRO A 53 19.95 9.83 -6.31
N LYS A 54 20.91 9.36 -7.11
CA LYS A 54 20.79 8.18 -7.97
C LYS A 54 20.86 6.92 -7.10
N LYS A 55 19.80 6.64 -6.33
CA LYS A 55 19.70 5.40 -5.56
C LYS A 55 19.07 4.33 -6.46
N PRO A 56 19.66 3.13 -6.57
CA PRO A 56 18.99 2.03 -7.25
C PRO A 56 17.72 1.66 -6.47
N VAL A 57 16.61 1.55 -7.18
CA VAL A 57 15.36 1.05 -6.59
C VAL A 57 15.49 -0.47 -6.49
N THR A 58 15.42 -1.00 -5.26
CA THR A 58 15.46 -2.43 -5.01
C THR A 58 14.05 -3.01 -4.99
N PRO A 59 13.81 -4.19 -5.58
CA PRO A 59 12.54 -4.88 -5.41
C PRO A 59 12.34 -5.26 -3.94
N ILE A 60 11.09 -5.18 -3.46
CA ILE A 60 10.72 -5.51 -2.08
C ILE A 60 10.10 -6.91 -2.11
N PHE A 61 10.79 -7.86 -1.47
CA PHE A 61 10.32 -9.23 -1.29
C PHE A 61 10.28 -9.57 0.19
N TYR A 62 9.25 -10.30 0.59
CA TYR A 62 9.09 -10.82 1.93
C TYR A 62 9.28 -12.33 1.98
N LYS A 63 9.51 -12.88 3.18
CA LYS A 63 9.74 -14.32 3.34
C LYS A 63 8.50 -15.14 2.96
N GLU A 64 7.31 -14.59 3.19
CA GLU A 64 6.06 -15.23 2.81
C GLU A 64 5.83 -15.27 1.30
N ASP A 65 6.53 -14.46 0.50
CA ASP A 65 6.29 -14.39 -0.95
C ASP A 65 6.67 -15.70 -1.65
N PHE A 66 7.60 -16.49 -1.10
CA PHE A 66 7.89 -17.84 -1.57
C PHE A 66 6.68 -18.77 -1.44
N ILE A 67 5.99 -18.70 -0.30
CA ILE A 67 4.81 -19.52 -0.01
C ILE A 67 3.60 -19.03 -0.82
N ARG A 68 3.44 -17.70 -0.95
CA ARG A 68 2.42 -17.11 -1.83
C ARG A 68 2.63 -17.58 -3.26
N ALA A 69 3.85 -17.49 -3.79
CA ALA A 69 4.15 -17.92 -5.15
C ALA A 69 3.82 -19.40 -5.36
N LYS A 70 4.20 -20.27 -4.42
CA LYS A 70 3.89 -21.71 -4.47
C LYS A 70 2.38 -21.96 -4.47
N PHE A 71 1.63 -21.33 -3.55
CA PHE A 71 0.18 -21.43 -3.47
C PHE A 71 -0.51 -20.97 -4.77
N HIS A 72 -0.08 -19.84 -5.32
CA HIS A 72 -0.63 -19.31 -6.56
C HIS A 72 -0.32 -20.18 -7.79
N ASN A 73 0.78 -20.93 -7.78
CA ASN A 73 1.12 -21.88 -8.84
C ASN A 73 0.32 -23.19 -8.73
N ASP A 74 0.10 -23.67 -7.49
CA ASP A 74 -0.59 -24.95 -7.25
C ASP A 74 -2.12 -24.83 -7.35
N GLN A 75 -2.67 -23.63 -7.14
CA GLN A 75 -4.11 -23.38 -7.19
C GLN A 75 -4.59 -22.94 -8.58
N THR A 76 -5.56 -23.68 -9.12
CA THR A 76 -6.21 -23.33 -10.39
C THR A 76 -7.22 -22.20 -10.26
N PHE A 77 -7.83 -22.05 -9.08
CA PHE A 77 -8.83 -21.03 -8.79
C PHE A 77 -8.58 -20.36 -7.44
N ILE A 78 -8.58 -19.04 -7.43
CA ILE A 78 -8.44 -18.21 -6.22
C ILE A 78 -9.59 -17.20 -6.22
N PRO A 79 -10.38 -17.11 -5.14
CA PRO A 79 -11.51 -16.20 -5.09
C PRO A 79 -11.08 -14.74 -5.16
N ALA A 80 -11.93 -13.91 -5.75
CA ALA A 80 -11.71 -12.47 -5.84
C ALA A 80 -11.53 -11.84 -4.46
N THR A 81 -10.57 -10.92 -4.35
CA THR A 81 -10.29 -10.18 -3.10
C THR A 81 -10.91 -8.80 -3.15
N ASN A 82 -11.54 -8.38 -2.05
CA ASN A 82 -12.07 -7.03 -1.93
C ASN A 82 -10.98 -6.08 -1.42
N LEU A 83 -10.42 -5.24 -2.31
CA LEU A 83 -9.40 -4.27 -1.95
C LEU A 83 -9.93 -3.04 -1.20
N ALA A 84 -11.26 -2.85 -1.13
CA ALA A 84 -11.87 -1.73 -0.44
C ALA A 84 -12.07 -1.97 1.07
N ASN A 85 -12.03 -3.24 1.52
CA ASN A 85 -12.23 -3.59 2.92
C ASN A 85 -10.96 -4.24 3.49
N GLU A 86 -10.24 -3.50 4.32
CA GLU A 86 -9.00 -3.95 4.95
C GLU A 86 -9.21 -5.11 5.95
N ASN A 87 -10.42 -5.26 6.51
CA ASN A 87 -10.71 -6.31 7.48
C ASN A 87 -10.91 -7.68 6.82
N VAL A 88 -11.16 -7.73 5.51
CA VAL A 88 -11.40 -8.98 4.79
C VAL A 88 -10.09 -9.51 4.26
N LYS A 89 -9.62 -10.60 4.88
CA LYS A 89 -8.42 -11.31 4.44
C LYS A 89 -8.66 -12.01 3.11
N SER A 90 -7.67 -11.94 2.22
CA SER A 90 -7.67 -12.72 0.97
C SER A 90 -7.52 -14.22 1.26
N ALA A 91 -7.89 -15.06 0.29
CA ALA A 91 -7.69 -16.51 0.40
C ALA A 91 -6.22 -16.86 0.64
N THR A 92 -5.31 -16.21 -0.09
CA THR A 92 -3.85 -16.38 0.10
C THR A 92 -3.41 -15.99 1.51
N GLN A 93 -3.99 -14.94 2.10
CA GLN A 93 -3.64 -14.52 3.46
C GLN A 93 -4.19 -15.47 4.53
N ASN A 94 -5.39 -16.03 4.32
CA ASN A 94 -5.93 -17.08 5.19
C ASN A 94 -5.06 -18.33 5.13
N PHE A 95 -4.70 -18.78 3.91
CA PHE A 95 -3.76 -19.88 3.71
C PHE A 95 -2.43 -19.65 4.42
N LEU A 96 -1.84 -18.46 4.27
CA LEU A 96 -0.59 -18.11 4.93
C LEU A 96 -0.72 -18.19 6.46
N SER A 97 -1.85 -17.79 7.04
CA SER A 97 -2.07 -17.90 8.48
C SER A 97 -2.22 -19.34 8.97
N MET A 98 -2.84 -20.22 8.17
CA MET A 98 -2.90 -21.66 8.46
C MET A 98 -1.50 -22.27 8.40
N TYR A 99 -0.75 -22.01 7.32
CA TYR A 99 0.63 -22.45 7.16
C TYR A 99 1.53 -21.99 8.32
N GLN A 100 1.42 -20.73 8.74
CA GLN A 100 2.18 -20.20 9.87
C GLN A 100 1.81 -20.86 11.21
N THR A 101 0.57 -21.32 11.36
CA THR A 101 0.12 -22.03 12.57
C THR A 101 0.73 -23.44 12.60
N ILE A 102 0.64 -24.18 11.49
CA ILE A 102 1.23 -25.52 11.36
C ILE A 102 2.76 -25.47 11.48
N LYS A 103 3.42 -24.47 10.87
CA LYS A 103 4.87 -24.31 10.97
C LYS A 103 5.35 -24.05 12.41
N LYS A 104 4.53 -23.41 13.25
CA LYS A 104 4.87 -23.21 14.67
C LYS A 104 4.85 -24.51 15.47
N GLU A 105 4.14 -25.53 14.99
CA GLU A 105 4.10 -26.87 15.58
C GLU A 105 5.36 -27.70 15.19
N GLU A 106 6.45 -27.03 14.78
CA GLU A 106 7.79 -27.56 14.47
C GLU A 106 7.85 -28.59 13.33
N LEU A 107 6.97 -28.50 12.34
CA LEU A 107 7.08 -29.28 11.11
C LEU A 107 8.12 -28.72 10.11
N SER A 108 8.65 -29.61 9.28
CA SER A 108 9.45 -29.27 8.11
C SER A 108 8.66 -28.35 7.15
N GLU A 109 9.33 -27.42 6.46
CA GLU A 109 8.66 -26.41 5.64
C GLU A 109 7.78 -27.00 4.53
N ASN A 110 8.20 -28.14 3.96
CA ASN A 110 7.46 -28.83 2.90
C ASN A 110 6.24 -29.57 3.46
N GLU A 111 6.41 -30.31 4.56
CA GLU A 111 5.34 -31.04 5.22
C GLU A 111 4.26 -30.08 5.75
N ALA A 112 4.68 -28.96 6.35
CA ALA A 112 3.77 -27.92 6.81
C ALA A 112 2.96 -27.31 5.64
N TYR A 113 3.56 -27.19 4.45
CA TYR A 113 2.85 -26.69 3.27
C TYR A 113 1.84 -27.70 2.76
N GLU A 114 2.20 -28.97 2.64
CA GLU A 114 1.30 -30.04 2.18
C GLU A 114 0.09 -30.17 3.10
N GLN A 115 0.30 -30.20 4.42
CA GLN A 115 -0.80 -30.23 5.39
C GLN A 115 -1.68 -28.97 5.32
N ALA A 116 -1.08 -27.79 5.15
CA ALA A 116 -1.84 -26.56 4.98
C ALA A 116 -2.70 -26.59 3.70
N MET A 117 -2.19 -27.22 2.63
CA MET A 117 -2.92 -27.36 1.37
C MET A 117 -4.09 -28.33 1.51
N GLU A 118 -3.91 -29.47 2.17
CA GLU A 118 -4.99 -30.42 2.45
C GLU A 118 -6.11 -29.76 3.27
N GLN A 119 -5.73 -29.02 4.33
CA GLN A 119 -6.68 -28.26 5.13
C GLN A 119 -7.42 -27.21 4.28
N TYR A 120 -6.70 -26.44 3.46
CA TYR A 120 -7.30 -25.43 2.59
C TYR A 120 -8.31 -26.01 1.61
N VAL A 121 -7.99 -27.15 0.97
CA VAL A 121 -8.90 -27.81 0.02
C VAL A 121 -10.16 -28.28 0.75
N SER A 122 -10.02 -28.90 1.92
CA SER A 122 -11.19 -29.35 2.70
C SER A 122 -12.10 -28.18 3.12
N GLU A 123 -11.52 -27.04 3.53
CA GLU A 123 -12.31 -25.83 3.84
C GLU A 123 -13.02 -25.26 2.62
N MET A 124 -12.40 -25.31 1.45
CA MET A 124 -13.01 -24.87 0.20
C MET A 124 -14.17 -25.77 -0.24
N GLU A 125 -14.03 -27.08 -0.10
CA GLU A 125 -15.10 -28.04 -0.38
C GLU A 125 -16.31 -27.82 0.54
N ILE A 126 -16.10 -27.69 1.85
CA ILE A 126 -17.16 -27.40 2.84
C ILE A 126 -17.86 -26.07 2.50
N LYS A 127 -17.10 -25.05 2.10
CA LYS A 127 -17.66 -23.74 1.73
C LYS A 127 -18.44 -23.79 0.42
N MET A 128 -18.05 -24.64 -0.53
CA MET A 128 -18.80 -24.84 -1.77
C MET A 128 -20.11 -25.59 -1.50
N GLU A 129 -20.09 -26.62 -0.66
CA GLU A 129 -21.28 -27.41 -0.34
C GLU A 129 -22.33 -26.57 0.42
N SER A 130 -21.91 -25.81 1.43
CA SER A 130 -22.79 -24.89 2.15
C SER A 130 -23.42 -23.79 1.26
N ARG A 131 -22.76 -23.39 0.17
CA ARG A 131 -23.37 -22.47 -0.81
C ARG A 131 -24.48 -23.15 -1.61
N ARG A 132 -24.27 -24.39 -2.06
CA ARG A 132 -25.28 -25.17 -2.81
C ARG A 132 -26.54 -25.43 -1.97
N GLU A 133 -26.37 -25.74 -0.68
CA GLU A 133 -27.48 -25.93 0.26
C GLU A 133 -28.28 -24.62 0.48
N ASN A 134 -27.59 -23.48 0.60
CA ASN A 134 -28.24 -22.18 0.72
C ASN A 134 -28.97 -21.74 -0.56
N GLU A 135 -28.43 -22.06 -1.74
CA GLU A 135 -29.09 -21.78 -3.02
C GLU A 135 -30.35 -22.63 -3.20
N SER A 136 -30.27 -23.94 -2.94
CA SER A 136 -31.43 -24.86 -3.05
C SER A 136 -32.55 -24.58 -2.05
N SER A 137 -32.22 -24.18 -0.81
CA SER A 137 -33.22 -23.72 0.17
C SER A 137 -33.85 -22.38 -0.22
N SER A 138 -33.11 -21.47 -0.85
CA SER A 138 -33.67 -20.21 -1.34
C SER A 138 -34.62 -20.41 -2.53
N ASP A 139 -34.32 -21.33 -3.44
CA ASP A 139 -35.14 -21.60 -4.62
C ASP A 139 -36.46 -22.31 -4.26
N SER A 140 -36.43 -23.26 -3.32
CA SER A 140 -37.65 -23.91 -2.81
C SER A 140 -38.61 -22.93 -2.12
N SER A 141 -38.08 -21.92 -1.43
CA SER A 141 -38.88 -20.85 -0.80
C SER A 141 -39.51 -19.88 -1.82
N ARG A 142 -38.90 -19.76 -3.01
CA ARG A 142 -39.34 -18.85 -4.08
C ARG A 142 -40.38 -19.49 -5.01
N SER A 143 -40.36 -20.82 -5.17
CA SER A 143 -41.36 -21.59 -5.94
C SER A 143 -42.67 -21.86 -5.20
N SER A 144 -42.76 -21.51 -3.91
CA SER A 144 -43.95 -21.76 -3.07
C SER A 144 -44.85 -20.53 -2.90
N LYS A 145 -44.70 -19.50 -3.75
CA LYS A 145 -45.52 -18.27 -3.76
C LYS A 145 -46.22 -18.06 -5.10
#